data_AF-A0A975C6L7-F1
#
_entry.id   AF-A0A975C6L7-F1
#
_cell.length_a   1.000
_cell.length_b   1.000
_cell.length_c   1.000
_cell.angle_alpha   90.00
_cell.angle_beta   90.00
_cell.angle_gamma   90.00
#
_symmetry.space_group_name_H-M   'P 1'
#
loop_
_entity.id
_entity.type
_entity.pdbx_description
1 polymer ?
#
loop_
_entity_poly.entity_id
_entity_poly.type
_entity_poly.pdbx_seq_one_letter_code
_entity_poly.pdbx_strand_id
1 'polypeptide(L)'
;MKVFEEVLTQYEPMISAIIRKLHIYRDFEQYRQVGRVALWQAWKRFDKNKGNFTPFAYRSIRGAMLDEMKRKNRFEDHVMPTEDEVLTEWVEAKGTWAEPWNESLQLAIEKLSRQEIELLKWLFAERRTQAECACLAGVSVPAIKKRQERILGKMRKMLKTPYEEGRNEDGAMGRLSRIEQ
;
A
#
# COMPACT_ATOMS: atom_id res chain seq x y z
N MET A 1 -21.92 9.65 38.18
CA MET A 1 -21.36 9.51 36.82
C MET A 1 -20.51 8.24 36.85
N LYS A 2 -20.78 7.19 36.06
CA LYS A 2 -19.91 6.00 36.09
C LYS A 2 -18.51 6.41 35.68
N VAL A 3 -17.51 6.04 36.48
CA VAL A 3 -16.10 6.23 36.11
C VAL A 3 -15.79 5.27 34.97
N PHE A 4 -15.03 5.70 33.97
CA PHE A 4 -14.71 4.85 32.82
C PHE A 4 -14.02 3.54 33.25
N GLU A 5 -13.22 3.57 34.31
CA GLU A 5 -12.63 2.39 34.98
C GLU A 5 -13.66 1.27 35.21
N GLU A 6 -14.82 1.58 35.80
CA GLU A 6 -15.87 0.58 36.07
C GLU A 6 -16.46 0.00 34.78
N VAL A 7 -16.63 0.84 33.76
CA VAL A 7 -17.10 0.42 32.43
C VAL A 7 -16.06 -0.46 31.77
N LEU A 8 -14.79 -0.09 31.88
CA LEU A 8 -13.68 -0.87 31.35
C LEU A 8 -13.64 -2.26 31.99
N THR A 9 -13.66 -2.34 33.32
CA THR A 9 -13.70 -3.64 34.04
C THR A 9 -14.88 -4.49 33.61
N GLN A 10 -16.07 -3.90 33.43
CA GLN A 10 -17.27 -4.60 33.00
C GLN A 10 -17.15 -5.18 31.57
N TYR A 11 -16.48 -4.48 30.66
CA TYR A 11 -16.44 -4.83 29.23
C TYR A 11 -15.12 -5.48 28.79
N GLU A 12 -14.11 -5.58 29.66
CA GLU A 12 -12.84 -6.28 29.40
C GLU A 12 -13.04 -7.75 28.93
N PRO A 13 -13.99 -8.54 29.49
CA PRO A 13 -14.28 -9.87 28.98
C PRO A 13 -14.78 -9.87 27.53
N MET A 14 -15.50 -8.82 27.11
CA MET A 14 -15.97 -8.67 25.73
C MET A 14 -14.80 -8.40 24.78
N ILE A 15 -13.84 -7.56 25.16
CA ILE A 15 -12.61 -7.32 24.39
C ILE A 15 -11.88 -8.65 24.18
N SER A 16 -11.69 -9.42 25.27
CA SER A 16 -11.07 -10.75 25.20
C SER A 16 -11.86 -11.74 24.32
N ALA A 17 -13.19 -11.70 24.37
CA ALA A 17 -14.04 -12.55 23.52
C ALA A 17 -13.94 -12.19 22.03
N ILE A 18 -13.84 -10.91 21.70
CA ILE A 18 -13.69 -10.45 20.32
C ILE A 18 -12.32 -10.87 19.78
N ILE A 19 -11.24 -10.75 20.56
CA ILE A 19 -9.89 -11.22 20.18
C ILE A 19 -9.92 -12.70 19.77
N ARG A 20 -10.54 -13.55 20.59
CA ARG A 20 -10.71 -14.98 20.27
C ARG A 20 -11.54 -15.19 19.01
N LYS A 21 -12.67 -14.47 18.88
CA LYS A 21 -13.58 -14.59 17.73
C LYS A 21 -12.96 -14.12 16.41
N LEU A 22 -12.02 -13.17 16.47
CA LEU A 22 -11.28 -12.68 15.31
C LEU A 22 -10.03 -13.52 15.01
N HIS A 23 -9.75 -14.57 15.78
CA HIS A 23 -8.58 -15.45 15.60
C HIS A 23 -7.26 -14.65 15.59
N ILE A 24 -7.14 -13.69 16.50
CA ILE A 24 -5.92 -12.90 16.68
C ILE A 24 -4.96 -13.73 17.54
N TYR A 25 -3.83 -14.15 16.97
CA TYR A 25 -2.86 -15.05 17.62
C TYR A 25 -1.54 -14.37 18.04
N ARG A 26 -1.34 -13.11 17.67
CA ARG A 26 -0.14 -12.31 17.99
C ARG A 26 -0.54 -10.91 18.43
N ASP A 27 0.38 -10.20 19.06
CA ASP A 27 0.21 -8.81 19.49
C ASP A 27 -1.01 -8.59 20.40
N PHE A 28 -1.29 -9.54 21.28
CA PHE A 28 -2.49 -9.55 22.12
C PHE A 28 -2.67 -8.25 22.92
N GLU A 29 -1.59 -7.73 23.52
CA GLU A 29 -1.66 -6.50 24.30
C GLU A 29 -2.02 -5.30 23.41
N GLN A 30 -1.45 -5.22 22.21
CA GLN A 30 -1.77 -4.18 21.23
C GLN A 30 -3.27 -4.18 20.91
N TYR A 31 -3.84 -5.35 20.61
CA TYR A 31 -5.25 -5.48 20.29
C TYR A 31 -6.17 -5.24 21.50
N ARG A 32 -5.74 -5.60 22.72
CA ARG A 32 -6.44 -5.21 23.95
C ARG A 32 -6.52 -3.69 24.04
N GLN A 33 -5.40 -2.99 23.86
CA GLN A 33 -5.37 -1.52 23.89
C GLN A 33 -6.27 -0.89 22.83
N VAL A 34 -6.24 -1.40 21.59
CA VAL A 34 -7.17 -0.97 20.52
C VAL A 34 -8.63 -1.14 20.96
N GLY A 35 -8.96 -2.27 21.59
CA GLY A 35 -10.29 -2.50 22.13
C GLY A 35 -10.68 -1.52 23.25
N ARG A 36 -9.76 -1.24 24.18
CA ARG A 36 -9.99 -0.30 25.30
C ARG A 36 -10.21 1.13 24.79
N VAL A 37 -9.39 1.57 23.84
CA VAL A 37 -9.53 2.88 23.20
C VAL A 37 -10.87 2.98 22.47
N ALA A 38 -11.25 1.94 21.71
CA ALA A 38 -12.53 1.91 21.01
C ALA A 38 -13.72 1.93 21.98
N LEU A 39 -13.62 1.21 23.10
CA LEU A 39 -14.63 1.24 24.16
C LEU A 39 -14.76 2.63 24.79
N TRP A 40 -13.64 3.30 25.06
CA TRP A 40 -13.63 4.67 25.58
C TRP A 40 -14.29 5.66 24.61
N GLN A 41 -13.96 5.56 23.33
CA GLN A 41 -14.59 6.39 22.29
C GLN A 41 -16.09 6.12 22.17
N ALA A 42 -16.49 4.85 22.23
CA ALA A 42 -17.90 4.47 22.23
C ALA A 42 -18.63 5.03 23.46
N TRP A 43 -18.02 4.94 24.64
CA TRP A 43 -18.58 5.47 25.89
C TRP A 43 -18.81 6.98 25.82
N LYS A 44 -17.86 7.76 25.26
CA LYS A 44 -18.01 9.21 25.09
C LYS A 44 -19.07 9.61 24.08
N ARG A 45 -19.26 8.81 23.02
CA ARG A 45 -20.19 9.12 21.92
C ARG A 45 -21.58 8.53 22.11
N PHE A 46 -21.76 7.68 23.13
CA PHE A 46 -22.99 6.95 23.32
C PHE A 46 -24.14 7.89 23.71
N ASP A 47 -25.24 7.75 22.99
CA ASP A 47 -26.49 8.45 23.24
C ASP A 47 -27.54 7.44 23.70
N LYS A 48 -28.07 7.64 24.91
CA LYS A 48 -29.05 6.74 25.53
C LYS A 48 -30.34 6.64 24.72
N ASN A 49 -30.67 7.65 23.92
CA ASN A 49 -31.87 7.64 23.08
C ASN A 49 -31.73 6.71 21.87
N LYS A 50 -30.51 6.26 21.54
CA LYS A 50 -30.22 5.41 20.37
C LYS A 50 -30.21 3.91 20.69
N GLY A 51 -30.56 3.51 21.92
CA GLY A 51 -30.69 2.13 22.35
C GLY A 51 -29.62 1.70 23.35
N ASN A 52 -29.30 0.39 23.39
CA ASN A 52 -28.41 -0.19 24.40
C ASN A 52 -26.92 0.04 24.10
N PHE A 53 -26.12 0.28 25.15
CA PHE A 53 -24.67 0.49 25.01
C PHE A 53 -23.93 -0.78 24.59
N THR A 54 -24.32 -1.96 25.11
CA THR A 54 -23.59 -3.23 24.87
C THR A 54 -23.43 -3.58 23.39
N PRO A 55 -24.49 -3.58 22.56
CA PRO A 55 -24.33 -3.84 21.13
C PRO A 55 -23.51 -2.77 20.41
N PHE A 56 -23.61 -1.51 20.84
CA PHE A 56 -22.85 -0.40 20.26
C PHE A 56 -21.36 -0.50 20.58
N ALA A 57 -21.01 -0.79 21.83
CA ALA A 57 -19.65 -1.06 22.27
C ALA A 57 -19.06 -2.27 21.53
N TYR A 58 -19.81 -3.37 21.41
CA TYR A 58 -19.37 -4.55 20.67
C TYR A 58 -19.01 -4.22 19.21
N ARG A 59 -19.89 -3.51 18.50
CA ARG A 59 -19.65 -3.09 17.11
C ARG A 59 -18.42 -2.18 16.99
N SER A 60 -18.28 -1.24 17.92
CA SER A 60 -17.17 -0.28 17.93
C SER A 60 -15.82 -0.98 18.16
N ILE A 61 -15.74 -1.84 19.18
CA ILE A 61 -14.53 -2.61 19.51
C ILE A 61 -14.14 -3.53 18.36
N ARG A 62 -15.11 -4.31 17.85
CA ARG A 62 -14.86 -5.25 16.75
C ARG A 62 -14.40 -4.52 15.48
N GLY A 63 -15.02 -3.39 15.15
CA GLY A 63 -14.64 -2.56 14.01
C GLY A 63 -13.20 -2.06 14.12
N ALA A 64 -12.85 -1.48 15.27
CA ALA A 64 -11.49 -0.98 15.50
C ALA A 64 -10.42 -2.07 15.39
N MET A 65 -10.67 -3.27 15.92
CA MET A 65 -9.74 -4.39 15.78
C MET A 65 -9.58 -4.86 14.32
N LEU A 66 -10.68 -4.93 13.56
CA LEU A 66 -10.63 -5.27 12.13
C LEU A 66 -9.86 -4.23 11.31
N ASP A 67 -10.01 -2.95 11.65
CA ASP A 67 -9.28 -1.89 10.96
C ASP A 67 -7.79 -1.89 11.30
N GLU A 68 -7.42 -2.22 12.54
CA GLU A 68 -6.01 -2.42 12.92
C GLU A 68 -5.40 -3.62 12.20
N MET A 69 -6.13 -4.74 12.07
CA MET A 69 -5.69 -5.89 11.27
C MET A 69 -5.41 -5.49 9.82
N LYS A 70 -6.31 -4.75 9.18
CA LYS A 70 -6.10 -4.25 7.81
C LYS A 70 -4.88 -3.33 7.72
N ARG A 71 -4.66 -2.50 8.75
CA ARG A 71 -3.51 -1.59 8.81
C ARG A 71 -2.20 -2.37 8.92
N LYS A 72 -2.17 -3.40 9.76
CA LYS A 72 -1.01 -4.30 9.92
C LYS A 72 -0.71 -5.10 8.67
N ASN A 73 -1.70 -5.72 8.04
CA ASN A 73 -1.48 -6.47 6.80
C ASN A 73 -0.87 -5.58 5.71
N ARG A 74 -1.40 -4.35 5.51
CA ARG A 74 -0.80 -3.39 4.56
C ARG A 74 0.64 -3.02 4.92
N PHE A 75 0.96 -2.94 6.21
CA PHE A 75 2.31 -2.63 6.64
C PHE A 75 3.26 -3.81 6.38
N GLU A 76 2.86 -5.03 6.73
CA GLU A 76 3.66 -6.25 6.48
C GLU A 76 3.84 -6.55 4.99
N ASP A 77 2.83 -6.29 4.16
CA ASP A 77 2.93 -6.43 2.70
C ASP A 77 3.97 -5.46 2.09
N HIS A 78 4.24 -4.33 2.75
CA HIS A 78 5.14 -3.28 2.26
C HIS A 78 6.47 -3.18 3.02
N VAL A 79 6.58 -3.81 4.18
CA VAL A 79 7.74 -3.73 5.06
C VAL A 79 8.05 -5.14 5.55
N MET A 80 9.02 -5.78 4.91
CA MET A 80 9.67 -6.97 5.45
C MET A 80 10.86 -6.52 6.30
N PRO A 81 10.84 -6.73 7.63
CA PRO A 81 12.04 -6.61 8.44
C PRO A 81 12.98 -7.76 8.04
N THR A 82 14.15 -7.44 7.49
CA THR A 82 15.23 -8.41 7.28
C THR A 82 16.40 -7.98 8.15
N GLU A 83 17.21 -8.94 8.58
CA GLU A 83 18.51 -8.68 9.19
C GLU A 83 19.36 -7.82 8.23
N ASP A 84 20.16 -6.90 8.77
CA ASP A 84 21.01 -6.00 7.98
C ASP A 84 21.96 -6.77 7.05
N GLU A 85 22.42 -7.96 7.47
CA GLU A 85 23.26 -8.85 6.65
C GLU A 85 22.53 -9.41 5.43
N VAL A 86 21.25 -9.77 5.56
CA VAL A 86 20.42 -10.25 4.42
C VAL A 86 20.10 -9.10 3.47
N LEU A 87 19.87 -7.89 4.02
CA LEU A 87 19.70 -6.65 3.25
C LEU A 87 20.98 -6.31 2.47
N THR A 88 22.13 -6.44 3.12
CA THR A 88 23.44 -6.18 2.52
C THR A 88 23.73 -7.20 1.43
N GLU A 89 23.53 -8.50 1.68
CA GLU A 89 23.64 -9.54 0.65
C GLU A 89 22.65 -9.34 -0.50
N TRP A 90 21.43 -8.85 -0.26
CA TRP A 90 20.49 -8.52 -1.33
C TRP A 90 20.88 -7.28 -2.13
N VAL A 91 21.41 -6.26 -1.46
CA VAL A 91 21.93 -5.04 -2.09
C VAL A 91 23.21 -5.35 -2.89
N GLU A 92 24.05 -6.26 -2.40
CA GLU A 92 25.27 -6.73 -3.05
C GLU A 92 24.99 -7.74 -4.17
N ALA A 93 24.01 -8.64 -3.99
CA ALA A 93 23.56 -9.57 -5.03
C ALA A 93 22.77 -8.87 -6.15
N LYS A 94 22.08 -7.76 -5.83
CA LYS A 94 21.58 -6.78 -6.80
C LYS A 94 22.58 -5.66 -7.09
N GLY A 95 23.82 -5.83 -6.63
CA GLY A 95 24.88 -4.84 -6.62
C GLY A 95 25.57 -4.73 -7.98
N THR A 96 24.86 -4.13 -8.92
CA THR A 96 25.44 -3.14 -9.84
C THR A 96 24.29 -2.30 -10.36
N TRP A 97 23.87 -1.29 -9.59
CA TRP A 97 23.09 -0.15 -10.15
C TRP A 97 23.98 0.79 -10.97
N ALA A 98 24.98 0.25 -11.66
CA ALA A 98 25.34 0.68 -12.98
C ALA A 98 24.76 -0.36 -13.94
N GLU A 99 23.42 -0.46 -13.98
CA GLU A 99 22.76 -0.95 -15.19
C GLU A 99 23.41 -0.19 -16.34
N PRO A 100 24.10 -0.86 -17.29
CA PRO A 100 24.63 -0.16 -18.44
C PRO A 100 23.42 0.49 -19.07
N TRP A 101 23.39 1.83 -19.05
CA TRP A 101 22.42 2.71 -19.71
C TRP A 101 21.31 1.92 -20.36
N ASN A 102 20.14 1.77 -19.71
CA ASN A 102 19.06 0.93 -20.23
C ASN A 102 18.85 1.28 -21.71
N GLU A 103 19.39 0.43 -22.59
CA GLU A 103 19.59 0.77 -23.99
C GLU A 103 18.22 0.96 -24.66
N SER A 104 17.24 0.18 -24.18
CA SER A 104 15.84 0.32 -24.57
C SER A 104 15.22 1.66 -24.11
N LEU A 105 15.60 2.17 -22.94
CA LEU A 105 15.18 3.50 -22.47
C LEU A 105 15.85 4.61 -23.26
N GLN A 106 17.14 4.48 -23.56
CA GLN A 106 17.86 5.43 -24.40
C GLN A 106 17.26 5.50 -25.80
N LEU A 107 17.04 4.35 -26.45
CA LEU A 107 16.36 4.25 -27.74
C LEU A 107 14.93 4.80 -27.70
N ALA A 108 14.21 4.60 -26.59
CA ALA A 108 12.87 5.17 -26.42
C ALA A 108 12.90 6.70 -26.30
N ILE A 109 13.89 7.26 -25.59
CA ILE A 109 14.09 8.72 -25.44
C ILE A 109 14.51 9.34 -26.77
N GLU A 110 15.40 8.70 -27.53
CA GLU A 110 15.85 9.17 -28.86
C GLU A 110 14.71 9.24 -29.88
N LYS A 111 13.68 8.40 -29.73
CA LYS A 111 12.47 8.39 -30.58
C LYS A 111 11.43 9.43 -30.19
N LEU A 112 11.59 10.12 -29.06
CA LEU A 112 10.71 11.22 -28.66
C LEU A 112 11.08 12.51 -29.39
N SER A 113 10.07 13.32 -29.67
CA SER A 113 10.31 14.66 -30.22
C SER A 113 10.96 15.58 -29.18
N ARG A 114 11.63 16.64 -29.66
CA ARG A 114 12.30 17.63 -28.80
C ARG A 114 11.37 18.21 -27.72
N GLN A 115 10.11 18.49 -28.07
CA GLN A 115 9.09 19.00 -27.14
C GLN A 115 8.68 17.97 -26.08
N GLU A 116 8.70 16.68 -26.42
CA GLU A 116 8.37 15.60 -25.48
C GLU A 116 9.52 15.36 -24.50
N ILE A 117 10.77 15.36 -24.99
CA ILE A 117 11.97 15.26 -24.15
C ILE A 117 12.04 16.45 -23.18
N GLU A 118 11.77 17.66 -23.67
CA GLU A 118 11.77 18.88 -22.86
C GLU A 118 10.71 18.82 -21.74
N LEU A 119 9.50 18.36 -22.06
CA LEU A 119 8.48 18.14 -21.04
C LEU A 119 8.89 17.09 -20.00
N LEU A 120 9.54 15.99 -20.40
CA LEU A 120 10.05 14.99 -19.47
C LEU A 120 11.17 15.55 -18.58
N LYS A 121 12.07 16.37 -19.13
CA LYS A 121 13.12 17.05 -18.36
C LYS A 121 12.52 17.92 -17.27
N TRP A 122 11.54 18.76 -17.60
CA TRP A 122 10.88 19.61 -16.62
C TRP A 122 10.18 18.81 -15.52
N LEU A 123 9.48 17.73 -15.87
CA LEU A 123 8.71 16.93 -14.92
C LEU A 123 9.60 16.07 -14.02
N PHE A 124 10.62 15.41 -14.57
CA PHE A 124 11.35 14.35 -13.89
C PHE A 124 12.77 14.75 -13.46
N ALA A 125 13.48 15.57 -14.24
CA ALA A 125 14.83 16.02 -13.89
C ALA A 125 14.80 17.30 -13.03
N GLU A 126 14.00 18.29 -13.45
CA GLU A 126 13.88 19.58 -12.76
C GLU A 126 12.77 19.60 -11.69
N ARG A 127 11.96 18.53 -11.59
CA ARG A 127 10.89 18.36 -10.60
C ARG A 127 9.87 19.50 -10.56
N ARG A 128 9.58 20.12 -11.71
CA ARG A 128 8.56 21.16 -11.81
C ARG A 128 7.16 20.58 -11.66
N THR A 129 6.27 21.38 -11.10
CA THR A 129 4.85 21.04 -11.02
C THR A 129 4.20 21.09 -12.41
N GLN A 130 3.10 20.37 -12.59
CA GLN A 130 2.33 20.40 -13.84
C GLN A 130 1.78 21.80 -14.18
N ALA A 131 1.58 22.65 -13.16
CA ALA A 131 1.17 24.04 -13.34
C ALA A 131 2.30 24.91 -13.90
N GLU A 132 3.53 24.75 -13.39
CA GLU A 132 4.70 25.45 -13.91
C GLU A 132 5.04 25.03 -15.33
N CYS A 133 4.97 23.73 -15.64
CA CYS A 133 5.14 23.22 -17.01
C CYS A 133 4.08 23.78 -17.97
N ALA A 134 2.84 23.94 -17.51
CA ALA A 134 1.75 24.52 -18.30
C ALA A 134 2.01 25.99 -18.63
N CYS A 135 2.48 26.76 -17.64
CA CYS A 135 2.90 28.15 -17.82
C CYS A 135 4.06 28.27 -18.83
N LEU A 136 5.12 27.48 -18.65
CA LEU A 136 6.30 27.47 -19.53
C LEU A 136 5.97 27.06 -20.97
N ALA A 137 5.06 26.10 -21.14
CA ALA A 137 4.65 25.62 -22.46
C ALA A 137 3.52 26.45 -23.10
N GLY A 138 2.97 27.45 -22.41
CA GLY A 138 1.86 28.26 -22.91
C GLY A 138 0.57 27.47 -23.15
N VAL A 139 0.31 26.40 -22.37
CA VAL A 139 -0.86 25.53 -22.52
C VAL A 139 -1.56 25.28 -21.18
N SER A 140 -2.72 24.63 -21.21
CA SER A 140 -3.46 24.30 -19.99
C SER A 140 -2.85 23.10 -19.24
N VAL A 141 -3.04 23.04 -17.92
CA VAL A 141 -2.61 21.91 -17.07
C VAL A 141 -3.18 20.56 -17.55
N PRO A 142 -4.46 20.45 -17.97
CA PRO A 142 -4.96 19.22 -18.57
C PRO A 142 -4.24 18.82 -19.87
N ALA A 143 -3.79 19.80 -20.68
CA ALA A 143 -3.00 19.52 -21.87
C ALA A 143 -1.63 18.94 -21.52
N ILE A 144 -0.98 19.42 -20.45
CA ILE A 144 0.26 18.84 -19.92
C ILE A 144 0.05 17.39 -19.47
N LYS A 145 -0.99 17.12 -18.67
CA LYS A 145 -1.34 15.74 -18.24
C LYS A 145 -1.54 14.81 -19.44
N LYS A 146 -2.32 15.25 -20.42
CA LYS A 146 -2.59 14.48 -21.64
C LYS A 146 -1.33 14.25 -22.49
N ARG A 147 -0.42 15.23 -22.55
CA ARG A 147 0.89 15.08 -23.21
C ARG A 147 1.76 14.07 -22.47
N GLN A 148 1.84 14.16 -21.14
CA GLN A 148 2.58 13.22 -20.31
C GLN A 148 2.07 11.78 -20.50
N GLU A 149 0.76 11.56 -20.46
CA GLU A 149 0.15 10.23 -20.71
C GLU A 149 0.51 9.67 -22.08
N ARG A 150 0.47 10.51 -23.14
CA ARG A 150 0.84 10.10 -24.50
C ARG A 150 2.32 9.73 -24.61
N ILE A 151 3.20 10.53 -24.00
CA ILE A 151 4.65 10.28 -23.99
C ILE A 151 4.96 8.97 -23.28
N LEU A 152 4.42 8.77 -22.07
CA LEU A 152 4.62 7.54 -21.30
C LEU A 152 3.99 6.32 -22.00
N GLY A 153 2.85 6.49 -22.68
CA GLY A 153 2.25 5.46 -23.51
C GLY A 153 3.12 5.07 -24.72
N LYS A 154 3.75 6.05 -25.38
CA LYS A 154 4.73 5.80 -26.46
C LYS A 154 5.96 5.07 -25.94
N MET A 155 6.56 5.56 -24.86
CA MET A 155 7.72 4.93 -24.21
C MET A 155 7.40 3.50 -23.78
N ARG A 156 6.23 3.26 -23.16
CA ARG A 156 5.82 1.91 -22.76
C ARG A 156 5.69 0.94 -23.94
N LYS A 157 5.20 1.40 -25.10
CA LYS A 157 5.15 0.55 -26.31
C LYS A 157 6.54 0.24 -26.85
N MET A 158 7.47 1.20 -26.76
CA MET A 158 8.86 1.03 -27.21
C MET A 158 9.69 0.17 -26.25
N LEU A 159 9.36 0.19 -24.96
CA LEU A 159 10.00 -0.59 -23.89
C LEU A 159 9.45 -2.02 -23.76
N LYS A 160 8.40 -2.39 -24.51
CA LYS A 160 7.94 -3.78 -24.60
C LYS A 160 8.87 -4.58 -25.52
N THR A 161 9.98 -5.04 -24.96
CA THR A 161 10.84 -6.13 -25.44
C THR A 161 10.65 -7.37 -24.54
N PRO A 162 11.01 -8.61 -25.00
CA PRO A 162 10.31 -9.90 -24.78
C PRO A 162 10.12 -10.46 -23.34
N TYR A 163 10.27 -9.67 -22.29
CA TYR A 163 10.18 -10.16 -20.91
C TYR A 163 8.75 -10.58 -20.47
N GLU A 164 7.76 -10.51 -21.38
CA GLU A 164 6.38 -10.99 -21.14
C GLU A 164 6.11 -12.40 -21.72
N GLU A 165 7.01 -13.01 -22.52
CA GLU A 165 6.79 -14.36 -23.11
C GLU A 165 7.15 -15.52 -22.16
N GLY A 166 8.13 -15.35 -21.26
CA GLY A 166 8.60 -16.40 -20.36
C GLY A 166 7.75 -16.68 -19.12
N ARG A 167 6.56 -16.07 -18.96
CA ARG A 167 5.70 -16.29 -17.77
C ARG A 167 4.41 -17.06 -18.06
N ASN A 168 4.08 -17.29 -19.34
CA ASN A 168 2.83 -17.95 -19.71
C ASN A 168 2.96 -19.47 -19.90
N GLU A 169 4.17 -20.01 -20.02
CA GLU A 169 4.39 -21.46 -20.20
C GLU A 169 4.67 -22.19 -18.87
N ASP A 170 5.39 -21.56 -17.94
CA ASP A 170 5.75 -22.20 -16.65
C ASP A 170 4.60 -22.23 -15.62
N GLY A 171 3.51 -21.49 -15.85
CA GLY A 171 2.32 -21.50 -14.99
C GLY A 171 1.42 -22.73 -15.14
N ALA A 172 1.60 -23.51 -16.22
CA ALA A 172 0.78 -24.68 -16.53
C ALA A 172 1.42 -26.02 -16.14
N MET A 173 2.76 -26.12 -16.09
CA MET A 173 3.45 -27.38 -15.74
C MET A 173 3.60 -27.63 -14.23
N GLY A 174 3.39 -26.63 -13.38
CA GLY A 174 3.51 -26.77 -11.92
C GLY A 174 2.31 -27.41 -11.19
N ARG A 175 1.26 -27.84 -11.91
CA ARG A 175 0.02 -28.40 -11.31
C ARG A 175 -0.36 -29.81 -11.74
N LEU A 176 0.53 -30.56 -12.40
CA LEU A 176 0.27 -31.95 -12.81
C LEU A 176 1.23 -33.00 -12.22
N SER A 177 2.18 -32.66 -11.36
CA SER A 177 3.15 -33.62 -10.78
C SER A 177 2.92 -33.96 -9.31
N ARG A 178 1.70 -33.83 -8.78
CA ARG A 178 1.38 -34.24 -7.40
C ARG A 178 0.03 -34.94 -7.26
N ILE A 179 -0.26 -35.89 -8.14
CA ILE A 179 -1.36 -36.86 -7.97
C ILE A 179 -0.93 -38.34 -8.12
N GLU A 180 0.28 -38.67 -8.60
CA GLU A 180 0.70 -40.07 -8.59
C GLU A 180 2.12 -40.23 -8.04
N GLN A 181 2.20 -40.47 -6.73
CA GLN A 181 3.00 -41.50 -6.05
C GLN A 181 2.75 -41.46 -4.55
#